data_AF-A0A3N4ZD35-F1
#
_entry.id   AF-A0A3N4ZD35-F1
#
_cell.length_a   1.000
_cell.length_b   1.000
_cell.length_c   1.000
_cell.angle_alpha   90.00
_cell.angle_beta   90.00
_cell.angle_gamma   90.00
#
_symmetry.space_group_name_H-M   'P 1'
#
loop_
_entity.id
_entity.type
_entity.pdbx_description
1 polymer ?
#
loop_
_entity_poly.entity_id
_entity_poly.type
_entity_poly.pdbx_seq_one_letter_code
_entity_poly.pdbx_strand_id
1 'polypeptide(L)'
;MTGRPWAVRLSPQAAKVITELPGPAKEMVRDVLDIAARSPWGWPQWNTGDPEGEDVRAASVGQLSVVYVVNRLTRHLSVLDVIWIG
;
A
#
# COMPACT_ATOMS: atom_id res chain seq x y z
N MET A 1 4.82 12.07 15.41
CA MET A 1 5.20 10.68 15.78
C MET A 1 6.50 10.33 15.05
N THR A 2 7.64 10.42 15.73
CA THR A 2 8.98 10.19 15.18
C THR A 2 9.39 8.72 15.38
N GLY A 3 9.01 7.86 14.43
CA GLY A 3 9.55 6.51 14.30
C GLY A 3 10.09 6.30 12.89
N ARG A 4 11.09 5.42 12.72
CA ARG A 4 11.56 5.04 11.37
C ARG A 4 10.36 4.56 10.52
N PRO A 5 10.23 5.02 9.25
CA PRO A 5 9.22 4.52 8.32
C PRO A 5 9.29 3.00 8.21
N TRP A 6 8.14 2.38 8.00
CA TRP A 6 8.03 0.94 7.79
C TRP A 6 8.65 0.58 6.44
N ALA A 7 9.40 -0.51 6.39
CA ALA A 7 9.91 -0.99 5.12
C ALA A 7 8.74 -1.39 4.21
N VAL A 8 8.86 -1.20 2.90
CA VAL A 8 7.84 -1.61 1.93
C VAL A 8 8.39 -2.76 1.11
N ARG A 9 7.61 -3.84 1.01
CA ARG A 9 7.92 -5.01 0.19
C ARG A 9 6.82 -5.22 -0.82
N LEU A 10 7.20 -5.37 -2.08
CA LEU A 10 6.27 -5.58 -3.17
C LEU A 10 6.08 -7.08 -3.41
N SER A 11 4.83 -7.51 -3.60
CA SER A 11 4.57 -8.80 -4.24
C SER A 11 5.13 -8.76 -5.67
N PRO A 12 5.46 -9.93 -6.26
CA PRO A 12 5.87 -9.99 -7.67
C PRO A 12 4.84 -9.36 -8.62
N GLN A 13 3.56 -9.52 -8.32
CA GLN A 13 2.46 -8.93 -9.10
C GLN A 13 2.43 -7.40 -8.99
N ALA A 14 2.51 -6.85 -7.77
CA ALA A 14 2.55 -5.41 -7.55
C ALA A 14 3.77 -4.78 -8.24
N ALA A 15 4.95 -5.43 -8.13
CA ALA A 15 6.15 -4.99 -8.82
C ALA A 15 5.95 -4.96 -10.34
N LYS A 16 5.35 -6.00 -10.92
CA LYS A 16 5.04 -6.06 -12.36
C LYS A 16 4.13 -4.91 -12.78
N VAL A 17 3.00 -4.71 -12.10
CA VAL A 17 2.05 -3.62 -12.43
C VAL A 17 2.77 -2.27 -12.39
N ILE A 18 3.53 -1.99 -11.33
CA ILE A 18 4.28 -0.74 -11.19
C ILE A 18 5.22 -0.50 -12.38
N THR A 19 5.85 -1.54 -12.95
CA THR A 19 6.75 -1.35 -14.11
C THR A 19 6.00 -0.90 -15.37
N GLU A 20 4.75 -1.32 -15.52
CA GLU A 20 3.91 -1.06 -16.69
C GLU A 20 3.16 0.28 -16.60
N LEU A 21 3.11 0.91 -15.42
CA LEU A 21 2.42 2.18 -15.21
C LEU A 21 3.03 3.36 -15.99
N PRO A 22 2.20 4.33 -16.43
CA PRO A 22 2.67 5.64 -16.88
C PRO A 22 3.52 6.35 -15.83
N GLY A 23 4.41 7.25 -16.26
CA GLY A 23 5.29 8.03 -15.36
C GLY A 23 4.56 8.69 -14.18
N PRO A 24 3.48 9.47 -14.44
CA PRO A 24 2.72 10.11 -13.37
C PRO A 24 2.10 9.11 -12.38
N ALA A 25 1.60 7.97 -12.86
CA ALA A 25 1.04 6.93 -11.99
C ALA A 25 2.12 6.26 -11.11
N LYS A 26 3.35 6.10 -11.63
CA LYS A 26 4.49 5.62 -10.83
C LYS A 26 4.84 6.59 -9.69
N GLU A 27 4.74 7.90 -9.93
CA GLU A 27 4.94 8.92 -8.89
C GLU A 27 3.85 8.83 -7.83
N MET A 28 2.58 8.74 -8.23
CA MET A 28 1.46 8.56 -7.29
C MET A 28 1.62 7.32 -6.41
N VAL A 29 2.10 6.20 -6.98
CA VAL A 29 2.40 4.99 -6.19
C VAL A 29 3.47 5.25 -5.15
N ARG A 30 4.55 5.95 -5.51
CA ARG A 30 5.62 6.29 -4.55
C ARG A 30 5.08 7.14 -3.42
N ASP A 31 4.28 8.15 -3.72
CA ASP A 31 3.72 9.07 -2.72
C ASP A 31 2.77 8.34 -1.76
N VAL A 32 1.89 7.49 -2.30
CA VAL A 32 0.96 6.69 -1.49
C VAL A 32 1.72 5.72 -0.58
N LEU A 33 2.73 5.02 -1.10
CA LEU A 33 3.55 4.09 -0.31
C LEU A 33 4.38 4.81 0.76
N ASP A 34 4.88 6.00 0.47
CA ASP A 34 5.62 6.84 1.41
C ASP A 34 4.72 7.33 2.57
N ILE A 35 3.47 7.71 2.27
CA ILE A 35 2.46 8.01 3.29
C ILE A 35 2.13 6.76 4.12
N ALA A 36 1.85 5.63 3.46
CA ALA A 36 1.53 4.38 4.14
C ALA A 36 2.68 3.92 5.05
N ALA A 37 3.93 4.04 4.61
CA ALA A 37 5.11 3.67 5.41
C ALA A 37 5.27 4.52 6.68
N ARG A 38 4.82 5.78 6.66
CA ARG A 38 4.83 6.67 7.85
C ARG A 38 3.62 6.44 8.76
N SER A 39 2.48 6.07 8.18
CA SER A 39 1.24 5.82 8.91
C SER A 39 0.54 4.56 8.40
N PRO A 40 1.00 3.35 8.79
CA PRO A 40 0.50 2.08 8.24
C PRO A 40 -1.01 1.86 8.41
N TRP A 41 -1.59 2.34 9.51
CA TRP A 41 -3.04 2.28 9.77
C TRP A 41 -3.76 3.60 9.42
N GLY A 42 -3.10 4.52 8.73
CA GLY A 42 -3.72 5.79 8.30
C GLY A 42 -4.74 5.62 7.17
N TRP A 43 -4.66 4.51 6.45
CA TRP A 43 -5.62 4.14 5.40
C TRP A 43 -6.69 3.18 5.95
N PRO A 44 -7.92 3.22 5.40
CA PRO A 44 -9.00 2.38 5.88
C PRO A 44 -8.68 0.89 5.70
N GLN A 45 -9.34 0.09 6.53
CA GLN A 45 -9.37 -1.36 6.36
C GLN A 45 -9.95 -1.71 4.98
N TRP A 46 -9.32 -2.66 4.30
CA TRP A 46 -9.76 -3.09 2.97
C TRP A 46 -11.17 -3.68 2.99
N ASN A 47 -11.48 -4.52 3.99
CA ASN A 47 -12.80 -5.09 4.19
C ASN A 47 -13.21 -4.95 5.67
N THR A 48 -14.08 -4.00 5.98
CA THR A 48 -14.55 -3.74 7.36
C THR A 48 -15.44 -4.85 7.92
N GLY A 49 -15.97 -5.73 7.07
CA GLY A 49 -16.75 -6.90 7.49
C GLY A 49 -15.89 -8.12 7.84
N ASP A 50 -14.58 -8.04 7.60
CA ASP A 50 -13.62 -9.10 7.91
C ASP A 50 -12.84 -8.76 9.19
N PRO A 51 -13.21 -9.31 10.36
CA PRO A 51 -12.51 -9.02 11.61
C PRO A 51 -11.07 -9.55 11.61
N GLU A 52 -10.73 -10.56 10.79
CA GLU A 52 -9.36 -11.08 10.67
C GLU A 52 -8.49 -10.17 9.78
N GLY A 53 -9.12 -9.28 9.00
CA GLY A 53 -8.50 -8.34 8.08
C GLY A 53 -8.01 -7.02 8.71
N GLU A 54 -7.88 -6.93 10.04
CA GLU A 54 -7.50 -5.69 10.78
C GLU A 54 -6.12 -5.12 10.37
N ASP A 55 -5.30 -5.88 9.67
CA ASP A 55 -4.01 -5.40 9.14
C ASP A 55 -3.99 -5.23 7.61
N VAL A 56 -5.07 -5.61 6.90
CA VAL A 56 -5.20 -5.40 5.45
C VAL A 56 -5.80 -4.04 5.18
N ARG A 57 -5.07 -3.18 4.49
CA ARG A 57 -5.42 -1.78 4.24
C ARG A 57 -5.57 -1.53 2.74
N ALA A 58 -6.42 -0.57 2.39
CA ALA A 58 -6.58 -0.09 1.02
C ALA A 58 -6.33 1.43 0.98
N ALA A 59 -5.29 1.84 0.27
CA ALA A 59 -4.99 3.24 0.01
C ALA A 59 -5.47 3.60 -1.39
N SER A 60 -6.52 4.41 -1.50
CA SER A 60 -7.11 4.81 -2.77
C SER A 60 -7.02 6.31 -2.96
N VAL A 61 -6.39 6.75 -4.05
CA VAL A 61 -6.23 8.16 -4.43
C VAL A 61 -6.48 8.29 -5.93
N GLY A 62 -7.59 8.93 -6.31
CA GLY A 62 -7.98 9.08 -7.71
C GLY A 62 -8.12 7.73 -8.41
N GLN A 63 -7.39 7.53 -9.51
CA GLN A 63 -7.39 6.30 -10.31
C GLN A 63 -6.45 5.20 -9.76
N LEU A 64 -5.74 5.45 -8.66
CA LEU A 64 -4.81 4.51 -8.05
C LEU A 64 -5.41 3.90 -6.79
N SER A 65 -5.30 2.58 -6.64
CA SER A 65 -5.52 1.88 -5.37
C SER A 65 -4.35 0.95 -5.07
N VAL A 66 -3.90 0.92 -3.80
CA VAL A 66 -2.85 0.03 -3.32
C VAL A 66 -3.38 -0.75 -2.14
N VAL A 67 -3.33 -2.08 -2.23
CA VAL A 67 -3.70 -2.99 -1.15
C VAL A 67 -2.45 -3.52 -0.49
N TYR A 68 -2.36 -3.41 0.84
CA TYR A 68 -1.19 -3.88 1.58
C TYR A 68 -1.57 -4.46 2.95
N VAL A 69 -0.69 -5.32 3.47
CA VAL A 69 -0.76 -5.86 4.83
C VAL A 69 0.26 -5.18 5.72
N VAL A 70 -0.16 -4.76 6.91
CA VAL A 70 0.73 -4.25 7.96
C VAL A 70 1.31 -5.41 8.76
N ASN A 71 2.56 -5.80 8.51
CA ASN A 71 3.20 -6.87 9.26
C ASN A 71 3.81 -6.35 10.57
N ARG A 72 3.06 -6.45 11.66
CA ARG A 72 3.46 -5.94 13.00
C ARG A 72 4.76 -6.53 13.52
N LEU A 73 4.97 -7.84 13.32
CA LEU A 73 6.13 -8.57 13.86
C LEU A 73 7.46 -8.14 13.24
N THR A 74 7.45 -7.84 11.95
CA THR A 74 8.66 -7.54 11.18
C THR A 74 8.73 -6.08 10.71
N ARG A 75 7.74 -5.27 11.09
CA ARG A 75 7.66 -3.82 10.84
C ARG A 75 7.85 -3.45 9.35
N HIS A 76 7.13 -4.16 8.48
CA HIS A 76 7.06 -3.84 7.05
C HIS A 76 5.63 -3.89 6.52
N LEU A 77 5.41 -3.22 5.39
CA LEU A 77 4.20 -3.30 4.59
C LEU A 77 4.43 -4.31 3.46
N SER A 78 3.55 -5.30 3.34
CA SER A 78 3.52 -6.20 2.19
C SER A 78 2.46 -5.70 1.22
N VAL A 79 2.90 -5.08 0.13
CA VAL A 79 2.01 -4.63 -0.95
C VAL A 79 1.55 -5.86 -1.71
N LEU A 80 0.26 -6.15 -1.60
CA LEU A 80 -0.37 -7.30 -2.24
C LEU A 80 -0.69 -6.99 -3.69
N ASP A 81 -1.31 -5.83 -3.91
CA ASP A 81 -1.82 -5.43 -5.21
C ASP A 81 -1.76 -3.93 -5.43
N VAL A 82 -1.63 -3.54 -6.70
CA VAL A 82 -1.65 -2.15 -7.17
C VAL A 82 -2.61 -2.12 -8.35
N ILE A 83 -3.68 -1.33 -8.23
CA ILE A 83 -4.71 -1.19 -9.24
C ILE A 83 -4.64 0.23 -9.80
N TRP A 84 -4.53 0.32 -11.13
CA TRP A 84 -4.61 1.56 -11.88
C TRP A 84 -5.71 1.44 -12.93
N ILE A 85 -6.66 2.37 -12.91
CA ILE A 85 -7.86 2.34 -13.79
C ILE A 85 -7.82 3.40 -14.90
N GLY A 86 -6.63 3.93 -15.22
CA GLY A 86 -6.44 5.04 -16.18
C GLY A 86 -5.71 4.67 -17.47
#